data_AF-U2R693-F1
#
_entry.id   AF-U2R693-F1
#
_cell.length_a   1.000
_cell.length_b   1.000
_cell.length_c   1.000
_cell.angle_alpha   90.00
_cell.angle_beta   90.00
_cell.angle_gamma   90.00
#
_symmetry.space_group_name_H-M   'P 1'
#
loop_
_entity.id
_entity.type
_entity.pdbx_description
1 polymer ?
#
loop_
_entity_poly.entity_id
_entity_poly.type
_entity_poly.pdbx_seq_one_letter_code
_entity_poly.pdbx_strand_id
1 'polypeptide(L)' 'MPSTTSHPGAGLAELAAVRRSGMIESRHFGSLVALAPDGSTLLELGDADAVILPRSTVKPLQALACLTAG' A
#
# COMPACT_ATOMS: atom_id res chain seq x y z
N MET A 1 4.68 -19.29 7.08
CA MET A 1 4.05 -18.02 6.67
C MET A 1 4.42 -16.97 7.71
N PRO A 2 5.04 -15.83 7.37
CA PRO A 2 5.18 -14.75 8.35
C PRO A 2 3.78 -14.31 8.76
N SER A 3 3.48 -14.45 10.05
CA SER A 3 2.18 -14.13 10.62
C SER A 3 1.96 -12.62 10.52
N THR A 4 1.02 -12.18 9.68
CA THR A 4 0.61 -10.78 9.60
C THR A 4 -0.05 -10.40 10.91
N THR A 5 0.69 -9.80 11.84
CA THR A 5 0.10 -9.27 13.07
C THR A 5 -0.63 -7.99 12.71
N SER A 6 -1.96 -8.07 12.58
CA SER A 6 -2.83 -6.91 12.46
C SER A 6 -2.63 -5.99 13.68
N HIS A 7 -2.35 -4.71 13.48
CA HIS A 7 -2.24 -3.76 14.57
C HIS A 7 -3.66 -3.35 15.03
N PRO A 8 -4.05 -3.59 16.30
CA PRO A 8 -5.39 -3.26 16.77
C PRO A 8 -5.52 -1.74 16.89
N GLY A 9 -6.14 -1.09 15.89
CA GLY A 9 -6.59 0.30 16.01
C GLY A 9 -6.68 1.14 14.73
N ALA A 10 -6.09 0.76 13.59
CA ALA A 10 -5.88 1.73 12.50
C ALA A 10 -6.16 1.26 11.07
N GLY A 11 -6.76 0.09 10.82
CA GLY A 11 -6.97 -0.40 9.45
C GLY A 11 -5.67 -0.66 8.66
N LEU A 12 -4.50 -0.59 9.30
CA LEU A 12 -3.21 -0.82 8.66
C LEU A 12 -2.69 -2.21 8.99
N ALA A 13 -2.13 -2.90 7.99
CA ALA A 13 -1.39 -4.14 8.15
C ALA A 13 0.12 -3.88 8.18
N GLU A 14 0.90 -4.74 8.84
CA GLU A 14 2.35 -4.72 8.67
C GLU A 14 2.70 -5.26 7.29
N LEU A 15 3.21 -4.40 6.41
CA LEU A 15 3.51 -4.72 5.01
C LEU A 15 4.97 -5.11 4.80
N ALA A 16 5.88 -4.61 5.64
CA ALA A 16 7.30 -4.94 5.55
C ALA A 16 8.02 -4.77 6.89
N ALA A 17 9.02 -5.61 7.13
CA ALA A 17 9.96 -5.47 8.23
C ALA A 17 11.40 -5.48 7.67
N VAL A 18 12.21 -4.51 8.08
CA VAL A 18 13.63 -4.44 7.72
C VAL A 18 14.45 -5.04 8.85
N ARG A 19 15.27 -6.04 8.54
CA ARG A 19 16.11 -6.76 9.51
C ARG A 19 17.58 -6.63 9.17
N ARG A 20 18.40 -6.30 10.17
CA ARG A 20 19.86 -6.29 10.09
C ARG A 20 20.44 -7.02 11.29
N SER A 21 21.40 -7.91 11.05
CA SER A 21 22.10 -8.65 12.12
C SER A 21 21.17 -9.36 13.11
N GLY A 22 20.06 -9.94 12.63
CA GLY A 22 19.09 -10.64 13.46
C GLY A 22 18.07 -9.75 14.18
N MET A 23 18.19 -8.42 14.11
CA MET A 23 17.28 -7.47 14.74
C MET A 23 16.37 -6.78 13.72
N ILE A 24 15.08 -6.62 14.05
CA ILE A 24 14.15 -5.80 13.25
C ILE A 24 14.43 -4.33 13.56
N GLU A 25 14.97 -3.59 12.59
CA GLU A 25 15.29 -2.17 12.72
C GLU A 25 14.09 -1.27 12.38
N SER A 26 13.19 -1.73 11.50
CA SER A 26 12.03 -0.96 11.05
C SER A 26 10.85 -1.88 10.73
N ARG A 27 9.64 -1.39 10.98
CA ARG A 27 8.37 -2.00 10.56
C ARG A 27 7.55 -0.96 9.81
N HIS A 28 6.99 -1.36 8.68
CA HIS A 28 6.22 -0.50 7.80
C HIS A 28 4.78 -0.99 7.82
N PHE A 29 3.88 -0.12 8.29
CA PHE A 29 2.45 -0.38 8.34
C PHE A 29 1.75 0.41 7.23
N GLY A 30 0.76 -0.20 6.59
CA GLY A 30 0.02 0.42 5.51
C GLY A 30 -1.17 -0.42 5.05
N SER A 31 -1.82 0.05 4.00
CA SER A 31 -2.81 -0.72 3.25
C SER A 31 -2.22 -1.14 1.91
N LEU A 32 -2.57 -2.33 1.44
CA LEU A 32 -2.10 -2.90 0.17
C LEU A 32 -3.26 -3.59 -0.53
N VAL A 33 -3.40 -3.30 -1.82
CA VAL A 33 -4.22 -4.08 -2.75
C VAL A 33 -3.34 -4.48 -3.93
N ALA A 34 -3.38 -5.76 -4.30
CA ALA A 34 -2.75 -6.28 -5.50
C ALA A 34 -3.85 -6.79 -6.44
N LEU A 35 -3.79 -6.37 -7.71
CA LEU A 35 -4.77 -6.73 -8.73
C LEU A 35 -4.18 -7.82 -9.66
N ALA A 36 -5.02 -8.76 -10.08
CA ALA A 36 -4.73 -9.71 -11.13
C ALA A 36 -4.87 -9.04 -12.52
N PRO A 37 -4.39 -9.67 -13.62
CA PRO A 37 -4.45 -9.07 -14.96
C PRO A 37 -5.87 -8.76 -15.47
N ASP A 38 -6.89 -9.45 -14.94
CA ASP A 38 -8.31 -9.21 -15.25
C ASP A 38 -8.94 -8.11 -14.39
N GLY A 39 -8.17 -7.48 -13.49
CA GLY A 39 -8.61 -6.44 -12.58
C GLY A 39 -9.23 -6.95 -11.28
N SER A 40 -9.36 -8.27 -11.08
CA SER A 40 -9.82 -8.82 -9.80
C SER A 40 -8.77 -8.65 -8.68
N THR A 41 -9.21 -8.54 -7.44
CA THR A 41 -8.30 -8.44 -6.29
C THR A 41 -7.63 -9.79 -6.01
N LEU A 42 -6.31 -9.84 -6.12
CA LEU A 42 -5.49 -11.01 -5.83
C LEU A 42 -5.11 -11.10 -4.35
N LEU A 43 -4.84 -9.94 -3.72
CA LEU A 43 -4.45 -9.83 -2.32
C LEU A 43 -4.87 -8.46 -1.78
N GLU A 44 -5.39 -8.44 -0.57
CA GLU A 44 -5.67 -7.21 0.18
C GLU A 44 -5.15 -7.36 1.62
N LEU A 45 -4.48 -6.32 2.12
CA LEU A 45 -3.96 -6.25 3.48
C LEU A 45 -4.24 -4.85 4.05
N GLY A 46 -4.83 -4.77 5.24
CA GLY A 46 -5.32 -3.51 5.78
C GLY A 46 -6.62 -3.07 5.11
N ASP A 47 -6.93 -1.78 5.20
CA ASP A 47 -8.10 -1.12 4.61
C ASP A 47 -7.66 -0.39 3.34
N ALA A 48 -7.84 -1.02 2.18
CA ALA A 48 -7.44 -0.45 0.90
C ALA A 48 -8.35 0.72 0.46
N ASP A 49 -9.54 0.84 1.04
CA ASP A 49 -10.52 1.89 0.74
C ASP A 49 -10.33 3.14 1.63
N ALA A 50 -9.39 3.10 2.56
CA ALA A 50 -9.08 4.22 3.43
C ALA A 50 -8.72 5.49 2.63
N VAL A 51 -9.33 6.62 2.99
CA VAL A 51 -9.03 7.92 2.39
C VAL A 51 -7.62 8.36 2.79
N ILE A 52 -6.77 8.58 1.79
CA ILE A 52 -5.38 9.04 1.98
C ILE A 52 -5.08 10.26 1.12
N LEU A 53 -4.04 11.01 1.50
CA LEU A 53 -3.44 12.02 0.63
C LEU A 53 -2.45 11.31 -0.32
N PRO A 54 -2.71 11.26 -1.64
CA PRO A 54 -1.86 10.52 -2.59
C PRO A 54 -0.47 11.15 -2.76
N ARG A 55 -0.32 12.43 -2.40
CA ARG A 55 0.94 13.20 -2.60
C ARG A 55 1.42 13.03 -4.05
N SER A 56 2.71 12.79 -4.25
CA SER A 56 3.31 12.63 -5.57
C SER A 56 2.78 11.44 -6.38
N THR A 57 2.01 10.50 -5.81
CA THR A 57 1.44 9.38 -6.59
C THR A 57 0.33 9.83 -7.53
N VAL A 58 -0.16 11.06 -7.40
CA VAL A 58 -1.17 11.65 -8.32
C VAL A 58 -0.60 12.08 -9.67
N LYS A 59 0.73 12.07 -9.85
CA LYS A 59 1.40 12.52 -11.08
C LYS A 59 0.91 11.86 -12.38
N PRO A 60 0.61 10.55 -12.44
CA PRO A 60 0.06 9.95 -13.65
C PRO A 60 -1.28 10.57 -14.07
N LEU A 61 -2.15 10.91 -13.11
CA LEU A 61 -3.42 11.59 -13.38
C LEU A 61 -3.19 13.03 -13.84
N GLN A 62 -2.24 13.74 -13.23
CA GLN A 62 -1.83 15.09 -13.66
C GLN A 62 -1.28 15.06 -15.10
N ALA A 63 -0.43 14.09 -15.42
CA ALA A 63 0.15 13.93 -16.74
C ALA A 63 -0.93 13.61 -17.79
N LEU A 64 -1.86 12.72 -17.47
CA LEU A 64 -3.01 12.43 -18.32
C LEU A 64 -3.82 13.69 -18.62
N ALA A 65 -4.13 14.48 -17.59
CA ALA A 65 -4.88 15.73 -17.74
C ALA A 65 -4.17 16.70 -18.70
N CYS A 66 -2.85 16.90 -18.53
CA CYS A 66 -2.07 17.73 -19.44
C CYS A 66 -2.12 17.22 -20.89
N LEU A 67 -1.92 15.92 -21.13
CA LEU A 67 -1.96 15.34 -22.47
C LEU A 67 -3.34 15.48 -23.13
N THR A 68 -4.42 15.38 -22.34
CA THR A 68 -5.79 15.51 -22.85
C THR A 68 -6.24 16.94 -23.09
N ALA A 69 -5.54 17.93 -22.52
CA ALA A 69 -5.89 19.34 -22.62
C ALA A 69 -5.43 20.02 -23.94
N GLY A 70 -4.60 19.34 -24.74
CA GLY A 70 -3.99 19.87 -25.97
C GLY A 70 -2.69 20.63 -25.72
#